data_AF-A0A7C5DC36-F1
#
_entry.id   AF-A0A7C5DC36-F1
#
_cell.length_a   1.000
_cell.length_b   1.000
_cell.length_c   1.000
_cell.angle_alpha   90.00
_cell.angle_beta   90.00
_cell.angle_gamma   90.00
#
_symmetry.space_group_name_H-M   'P 1'
#
loop_
_entity.id
_entity.type
_entity.pdbx_description
1 polymer ?
#
loop_
_entity_poly.entity_id
_entity_poly.type
_entity_poly.pdbx_seq_one_letter_code
_entity_poly.pdbx_strand_id
1 'polypeptide(L)' 'MPFDRYRVPEPTASGGVVDEELSRIRRELAAEYDLHEVAYRFGASDFSFLSVRDSYALLDRISPEEFLKD' A
#
# COMPACT_ATOMS: atom_id res chain seq x y z
N MET A 1 -18.23 -12.43 12.64
CA MET A 1 -16.86 -11.93 12.88
C MET A 1 -16.92 -10.41 12.93
N PRO A 2 -16.68 -9.73 14.06
CA PRO A 2 -16.53 -8.29 14.06
C PRO A 2 -15.13 -7.96 13.55
N PHE A 3 -15.03 -7.21 12.45
CA PHE A 3 -13.76 -6.64 12.01
C PHE A 3 -13.52 -5.38 12.83
N ASP A 4 -12.44 -5.35 13.61
CA ASP A 4 -11.99 -4.12 14.25
C ASP A 4 -11.69 -3.09 13.16
N ARG A 5 -12.41 -1.97 13.21
CA ARG A 5 -12.22 -0.87 12.26
C ARG A 5 -10.88 -0.20 12.57
N TYR A 6 -9.86 -0.50 11.77
CA TYR A 6 -8.64 0.29 11.79
C TYR A 6 -8.95 1.71 11.31
N ARG A 7 -8.81 2.70 12.19
CA ARG A 7 -8.96 4.11 11.85
C ARG A 7 -7.59 4.64 11.46
N VAL A 8 -7.41 4.97 10.19
CA VAL A 8 -6.22 5.68 9.74
C VAL A 8 -6.21 7.05 10.46
N PRO A 9 -5.15 7.38 11.22
CA PRO A 9 -5.05 8.70 11.85
C PRO A 9 -5.00 9.78 10.76
N GLU A 10 -5.77 10.84 10.94
CA GLU A 10 -5.74 11.99 10.04
C GLU A 10 -4.34 12.61 10.04
N PRO A 11 -3.79 13.00 8.88
CA PRO A 11 -2.46 13.57 8.82
C PRO A 11 -2.45 14.87 9.62
N THR A 12 -1.76 14.86 10.76
CA THR A 12 -1.55 16.05 11.58
C THR A 12 -0.66 17.03 10.81
N ALA A 13 -1.07 18.30 10.76
CA ALA A 13 -0.47 19.38 9.97
C ALA A 13 0.99 19.78 10.31
N SER A 14 1.77 18.92 10.99
CA SER A 14 3.21 19.08 11.20
C SER A 14 4.06 18.37 10.13
N GLY A 15 3.45 17.99 9.00
CA GLY A 15 3.86 16.84 8.18
C GLY A 15 4.76 17.08 6.97
N GLY A 16 5.18 18.30 6.62
CA GLY A 16 5.83 18.56 5.31
C GLY A 16 7.02 17.65 4.95
N VAL A 17 7.97 17.43 5.87
CA VAL A 17 9.13 16.55 5.62
C VAL A 17 8.74 15.06 5.70
N VAL A 18 7.80 14.72 6.59
CA VAL A 18 7.30 13.34 6.74
C VAL A 18 6.49 12.93 5.51
N ASP A 19 5.72 13.85 4.93
CA ASP A 19 4.90 13.63 3.75
C ASP A 19 5.75 13.49 2.49
N GLU A 20 6.86 14.23 2.37
CA GLU A 20 7.83 14.08 1.28
C GLU A 20 8.58 12.74 1.35
N GLU A 21 9.07 12.39 2.54
CA GLU A 21 9.76 11.12 2.78
C GLU A 21 8.82 9.94 2.53
N LEU A 22 7.60 10.01 3.05
CA LEU A 22 6.56 9.00 2.84
C LEU A 22 6.18 8.89 1.36
N SER A 23 6.10 10.02 0.64
CA SER A 23 5.85 10.01 -0.80
C SER A 23 7.00 9.40 -1.59
N ARG A 24 8.26 9.58 -1.15
CA ARG A 24 9.42 8.92 -1.75
C ARG A 24 9.33 7.40 -1.54
N ILE A 25 9.14 6.95 -0.31
CA ILE A 25 9.03 5.52 0.03
C ILE A 25 7.89 4.88 -0.76
N ARG A 26 6.73 5.53 -0.85
CA ARG A 26 5.59 5.03 -1.64
C ARG A 26 5.93 4.84 -3.12
N ARG A 27 6.69 5.77 -3.72
CA ARG A 27 7.13 5.65 -5.12
C ARG A 27 8.12 4.53 -5.34
N GLU A 28 9.08 4.37 -4.43
CA GLU A 28 10.08 3.30 -4.49
C GLU A 28 9.40 1.93 -4.39
N LEU A 29 8.54 1.75 -3.39
CA LEU A 29 7.76 0.52 -3.22
C LEU A 29 6.81 0.26 -4.41
N ALA A 30 6.19 1.30 -4.96
CA ALA A 30 5.33 1.14 -6.12
C ALA A 30 6.08 0.62 -7.35
N ALA A 31 7.32 1.07 -7.56
CA ALA A 31 8.17 0.60 -8.65
C ALA A 31 8.63 -0.85 -8.43
N GLU A 32 9.04 -1.20 -7.20
CA GLU A 32 9.56 -2.54 -6.87
C GLU A 32 8.48 -3.62 -6.95
N TYR A 33 7.31 -3.32 -6.36
CA TYR A 33 6.22 -4.28 -6.18
C TYR A 33 5.09 -4.13 -7.21
N ASP A 34 5.27 -3.32 -8.27
CA ASP A 34 4.25 -2.98 -9.27
C ASP A 34 2.91 -2.57 -8.61
N LEU A 35 3.02 -1.68 -7.61
CA LEU A 35 1.86 -1.13 -6.94
C LEU A 35 1.26 -0.02 -7.78
N HIS A 36 -0.06 0.00 -7.85
CA HIS A 36 -0.84 1.05 -8.47
C HIS A 36 -1.78 1.67 -7.45
N GLU A 37 -1.96 2.98 -7.53
CA GLU A 37 -2.93 3.69 -6.72
C GLU A 37 -4.31 3.61 -7.38
N VAL A 38 -5.29 3.11 -6.65
CA VAL A 38 -6.68 2.98 -7.09
C VAL A 38 -7.54 3.88 -6.22
N ALA A 39 -8.25 4.79 -6.87
CA ALA A 39 -9.21 5.67 -6.23
C ALA A 39 -10.60 5.02 -6.27
N TYR A 40 -11.25 4.92 -5.11
CA TYR A 40 -12.63 4.51 -4.96
C TYR A 40 -13.41 5.56 -4.18
N ARG A 41 -14.67 5.71 -4.55
CA ARG A 41 -15.61 6.55 -3.82
C ARG A 41 -16.60 5.69 -3.07
N PHE A 42 -16.63 5.81 -1.75
CA PHE A 42 -17.63 5.18 -0.91
C PHE A 42 -18.56 6.25 -0.35
N GLY A 43 -19.79 6.30 -0.88
CA GLY A 43 -20.76 7.33 -0.54
C GLY A 43 -20.28 8.72 -0.97
N ALA A 44 -20.03 9.59 0.01
CA ALA A 44 -19.56 10.96 -0.21
C ALA A 44 -18.05 11.14 0.02
N SER A 45 -17.33 10.06 0.33
CA SER A 45 -15.91 10.11 0.67
C SER A 45 -15.07 9.41 -0.39
N ASP A 46 -14.01 10.08 -0.81
CA ASP A 46 -13.02 9.56 -1.73
C ASP A 46 -11.89 8.89 -0.93
N PHE A 47 -11.46 7.71 -1.39
CA PHE A 47 -10.41 6.92 -0.79
C PHE A 47 -9.42 6.52 -1.86
N SER A 48 -8.13 6.58 -1.54
CA SER A 48 -7.09 6.02 -2.39
C SER A 48 -6.39 4.86 -1.69
N PHE A 49 -6.13 3.80 -2.46
CA PHE A 49 -5.48 2.59 -1.99
C PHE A 49 -4.30 2.28 -2.91
N LEU A 50 -3.14 1.96 -2.35
CA LEU A 50 -2.10 1.28 -3.11
C LEU A 50 -2.42 -0.23 -3.15
N SER A 51 -2.41 -0.80 -4.34
CA SER A 51 -2.69 -2.21 -4.58
C SER A 51 -1.66 -2.80 -5.54
N VAL A 52 -1.27 -4.06 -5.36
CA VAL A 52 -0.45 -4.78 -6.35
C VAL A 52 -1.34 -5.11 -7.55
N ARG A 53 -0.87 -4.89 -8.78
CA ARG A 53 -1.64 -5.23 -9.99
C ARG A 53 -1.87 -6.72 -10.17
N ASP A 54 -0.82 -7.50 -9.92
CA ASP A 54 -0.84 -8.95 -9.99
C ASP A 54 -0.03 -9.53 -8.83
N SER A 55 -0.73 -9.95 -7.78
CA SER A 55 -0.09 -10.57 -6.62
C SER A 55 0.59 -11.90 -6.94
N TYR A 56 0.19 -12.58 -8.04
CA TYR A 56 0.79 -13.85 -8.45
C TYR A 56 2.09 -13.65 -9.24
N ALA A 57 2.20 -12.57 -10.01
CA ALA A 57 3.46 -12.20 -10.66
C ALA A 57 4.59 -11.89 -9.66
N LEU A 58 4.26 -11.51 -8.41
CA LEU A 58 5.24 -11.39 -7.33
C LEU A 58 5.67 -12.75 -6.77
N LEU A 59 4.77 -13.73 -6.73
CA LEU A 59 5.07 -15.07 -6.25
C LEU A 59 6.00 -15.82 -7.21
N ASP A 60 5.91 -15.57 -8.52
CA ASP A 60 6.84 -16.14 -9.51
C ASP A 60 8.29 -15.65 -9.35
N ARG A 61 8.52 -14.56 -8.60
CA ARG A 61 9.87 -14.04 -8.31
C ARG A 61 10.50 -14.66 -7.05
N ILE A 62 9.70 -15.37 -6.25
CA ILE A 62 10.15 -16.03 -5.02
C ILE A 62 10.20 -17.52 -5.34
N SER A 63 11.38 -18.13 -5.29
CA SER A 63 11.45 -19.57 -5.51
C SER A 63 10.67 -20.30 -4.40
N PRO A 64 10.04 -21.46 -4.69
CA PRO A 64 9.36 -22.24 -3.66
C PRO A 64 10.27 -22.57 -2.45
N GLU A 65 11.58 -22.66 -2.69
CA GLU A 65 12.62 -22.88 -1.67
C GLU A 65 12.82 -21.69 -0.74
N GLU A 66 12.60 -20.46 -1.21
CA GLU A 66 12.64 -19.23 -0.41
C GLU A 66 11.34 -18.99 0.35
N PHE A 67 10.19 -19.36 -0.20
CA PHE A 67 8.89 -19.26 0.47
C PHE A 67 8.77 -20.18 1.71
N LEU A 68 9.45 -21.33 1.70
CA LEU A 68 9.43 -22.31 2.80
C LEU A 68 10.32 -21.93 4.00
N LYS A 69 11.09 -20.83 3.92
CA LYS A 69 12.02 -20.41 4.98
C LYS A 69 11.47 -19.36 5.96
N ASP A 70 10.30 -18.79 5.68
CA ASP A 70 9.53 -17.91 6.59
C ASP A 70 8.37 -18.68 7.25
#